data_AF-A0A2V6ZZ75-F1
#
_entry.id   AF-A0A2V6ZZ75-F1
#
_cell.length_a   1.000
_cell.length_b   1.000
_cell.length_c   1.000
_cell.angle_alpha   90.00
_cell.angle_beta   90.00
_cell.angle_gamma   90.00
#
_symmetry.space_group_name_H-M   'P 1'
#
loop_
_entity.id
_entity.type
_entity.pdbx_description
1 polymer ?
#
loop_
_entity_poly.entity_id
_entity_poly.type
_entity_poly.pdbx_seq_one_letter_code
_entity_poly.pdbx_strand_id
1 'polypeptide(L)' 'MIVSRAVTENLTRASWIRRMFEEGARLKQERGADKVFDFTLGNPEVEPPPAVLAAARRVL' A
#
# COMPACT_ATOMS: atom_id res chain seq x y z
N MET A 1 27.42 -4.33 -9.01
CA MET A 1 26.14 -3.86 -8.43
C MET A 1 26.50 -3.04 -7.19
N ILE A 2 26.12 -1.75 -7.13
CA ILE A 2 26.52 -0.80 -6.07
C ILE A 2 25.68 -0.92 -4.78
N VAL A 3 24.86 -1.97 -4.68
CA VAL A 3 23.96 -2.23 -3.54
C VAL A 3 24.48 -3.46 -2.79
N SER A 4 24.38 -3.44 -1.45
CA SER A 4 24.83 -4.56 -0.63
C SER A 4 24.03 -5.82 -0.92
N ARG A 5 24.70 -6.98 -0.86
CA ARG A 5 24.08 -8.29 -1.13
C ARG A 5 22.84 -8.52 -0.26
N ALA A 6 22.90 -8.15 1.02
CA ALA A 6 21.78 -8.30 1.94
C ALA A 6 20.55 -7.48 1.53
N VAL A 7 20.74 -6.25 1.04
CA VAL A 7 19.63 -5.42 0.53
C VAL A 7 19.03 -6.06 -0.72
N THR A 8 19.86 -6.52 -1.65
CA THR A 8 19.40 -7.21 -2.87
C THR A 8 18.57 -8.45 -2.54
N GLU A 9 19.01 -9.28 -1.59
CA GLU A 9 18.29 -10.49 -1.17
C GLU A 9 16.98 -10.18 -0.42
N ASN A 10 16.89 -9.06 0.29
CA ASN A 10 15.64 -8.65 0.93
C ASN A 10 14.61 -8.16 -0.09
N LEU A 11 15.04 -7.41 -1.10
CA LEU A 11 14.15 -6.90 -2.16
C LEU A 11 13.51 -8.03 -2.98
N THR A 12 14.20 -9.15 -3.19
CA THR A 12 13.64 -10.30 -3.93
C THR A 12 12.57 -11.07 -3.15
N ARG A 13 12.51 -10.92 -1.82
CA ARG A 13 11.58 -11.67 -0.94
C ARG A 13 10.37 -10.86 -0.45
N ALA A 14 10.42 -9.54 -0.52
CA ALA A 14 9.59 -8.66 0.33
C ALA A 14 8.13 -8.43 -0.12
N SER A 15 7.69 -8.90 -1.30
CA SER A 15 6.53 -8.26 -1.96
C SER A 15 5.23 -9.08 -1.99
N TRP A 16 5.02 -10.04 -1.09
CA TRP A 16 3.76 -10.81 -1.13
C TRP A 16 2.53 -9.94 -0.84
N ILE A 17 2.57 -9.06 0.16
CA ILE A 17 1.46 -8.14 0.47
C ILE A 17 1.15 -7.21 -0.71
N ARG A 18 2.19 -6.57 -1.28
CA ARG A 18 2.02 -5.67 -2.44
C ARG A 18 1.52 -6.42 -3.68
N ARG A 19 2.03 -7.62 -3.94
CA ARG A 19 1.57 -8.46 -5.05
C ARG A 19 0.10 -8.83 -4.90
N MET A 20 -0.34 -9.17 -3.69
CA MET A 20 -1.75 -9.49 -3.42
C MET A 20 -2.64 -8.25 -3.56
N PHE A 21 -2.17 -7.07 -3.15
CA PHE A 21 -2.88 -5.81 -3.36
C PHE A 21 -3.07 -5.50 -4.85
N GLU A 22 -2.02 -5.65 -5.66
CA GLU A 22 -2.06 -5.46 -7.11
C GLU A 22 -3.01 -6.46 -7.79
N GLU A 23 -2.98 -7.72 -7.34
CA GLU A 23 -3.91 -8.75 -7.82
C GLU A 23 -5.36 -8.44 -7.43
N GLY A 24 -5.60 -7.93 -6.22
CA GLY A 24 -6.90 -7.43 -5.80
C GLY A 24 -7.41 -6.30 -6.70
N ALA A 25 -6.55 -5.36 -7.08
CA ALA A 25 -6.89 -4.29 -8.01
C ALA A 25 -7.26 -4.82 -9.40
N ARG A 26 -6.51 -5.81 -9.92
CA ARG A 26 -6.82 -6.50 -11.19
C ARG A 26 -8.20 -7.18 -11.13
N LEU A 27 -8.47 -7.94 -10.08
CA LEU A 27 -9.74 -8.64 -9.90
C LEU A 27 -10.92 -7.68 -9.75
N LYS A 28 -10.75 -6.53 -9.07
CA LYS A 28 -11.79 -5.50 -8.96
C LYS A 28 -12.21 -4.94 -10.33
N GLN A 29 -11.25 -4.78 -11.26
CA GLN A 29 -11.53 -4.35 -12.63
C GLN A 29 -12.28 -5.44 -13.44
N GLU A 30 -11.93 -6.71 -13.25
CA GLU A 30 -12.53 -7.83 -14.01
C GLU A 30 -13.89 -8.30 -13.47
N ARG A 31 -14.11 -8.19 -12.16
CA ARG A 31 -15.23 -8.83 -11.45
C ARG A 31 -16.14 -7.85 -10.71
N GLY A 32 -15.77 -6.58 -10.64
CA GLY A 32 -16.46 -5.56 -9.85
C GLY A 32 -15.88 -5.43 -8.44
N ALA A 33 -15.87 -4.21 -7.92
CA ALA A 33 -15.28 -3.91 -6.62
C ALA A 33 -16.03 -4.53 -5.43
N ASP A 34 -17.33 -4.77 -5.58
CA ASP A 34 -18.20 -5.41 -4.58
C ASP A 34 -17.98 -6.93 -4.46
N LYS A 35 -17.21 -7.54 -5.38
CA LYS A 35 -16.92 -8.98 -5.41
C LYS A 35 -15.52 -9.33 -4.92
N VAL A 36 -14.71 -8.35 -4.51
CA VAL A 36 -13.33 -8.55 -4.07
C VAL A 36 -13.13 -8.02 -2.66
N PHE A 37 -12.92 -8.93 -1.72
CA PHE A 37 -12.65 -8.63 -0.32
C PHE A 37 -11.14 -8.54 -0.09
N ASP A 38 -10.62 -7.33 -0.18
CA ASP A 38 -9.18 -7.04 -0.11
C ASP A 38 -8.75 -6.73 1.33
N PHE A 39 -8.15 -7.72 2.00
CA PHE A 39 -7.60 -7.59 3.36
C PHE A 39 -6.06 -7.57 3.36
N THR A 40 -5.45 -7.05 2.28
CA THR A 40 -4.00 -7.14 2.08
C THR A 40 -3.23 -6.03 2.79
N LEU A 41 -3.55 -4.77 2.50
CA LEU A 41 -2.89 -3.61 3.11
C LEU A 41 -3.50 -3.26 4.46
N GLY A 42 -2.64 -2.90 5.41
CA GLY A 42 -3.01 -2.35 6.72
C GLY A 42 -2.93 -0.83 6.80
N ASN A 43 -3.18 -0.13 5.69
CA ASN A 43 -3.17 1.34 5.69
C ASN A 43 -4.43 1.87 6.42
N PRO A 44 -4.34 2.99 7.17
CA PRO A 44 -5.51 3.63 7.73
C PRO A 44 -6.50 4.05 6.64
N GLU A 45 -7.78 3.79 6.85
CA GLU A 45 -8.86 4.22 5.94
C GLU A 45 -9.53 5.54 6.38
N VAL A 46 -9.36 5.93 7.64
CA VAL A 46 -9.98 7.11 8.21
C VAL A 46 -9.14 8.36 7.93
N GLU A 47 -9.81 9.44 7.56
CA GLU A 47 -9.17 10.74 7.39
C GLU A 47 -8.53 11.21 8.71
N PRO A 48 -7.34 11.85 8.65
CA PRO A 48 -6.74 12.46 9.83
C PRO A 48 -7.67 13.51 10.47
N PRO A 49 -7.61 13.72 11.79
CA PRO A 49 -8.37 14.77 12.45
C PRO A 49 -8.14 16.15 11.80
N PRO A 50 -9.16 17.03 11.70
CA PRO A 50 -9.03 18.33 11.05
C PRO A 50 -7.87 19.19 11.58
N ALA A 51 -7.55 19.06 12.87
CA ALA A 51 -6.41 19.74 13.50
C ALA A 51 -5.05 19.32 12.90
N VAL A 52 -4.89 18.04 12.53
CA VAL A 52 -3.66 17.53 11.89
C VAL A 52 -3.50 18.16 10.51
N LEU A 53 -4.57 18.19 9.71
CA LEU A 53 -4.55 18.79 8.38
C LEU A 53 -4.31 20.31 8.44
N ALA A 54 -4.93 20.99 9.40
CA ALA A 54 -4.72 22.42 9.61
C ALA A 54 -3.28 22.75 10.02
N ALA A 55 -2.66 21.90 10.86
CA ALA A 55 -1.26 22.05 11.23
C ALA A 55 -0.33 21.82 10.03
N ALA A 56 -0.55 20.76 9.25
CA ALA A 56 0.24 20.45 8.07
C ALA A 56 0.23 21.61 7.04
N ARG A 57 -0.93 22.23 6.80
CA ARG A 57 -1.07 23.38 5.89
C ARG A 57 -0.31 24.65 6.31
N ARG A 58 0.10 24.76 7.58
CA ARG A 58 0.86 25.93 8.06
C ARG A 58 2.36 25.79 7.86
N VAL A 59 2.85 24.55 7.74
CA VAL A 59 4.28 24.23 7.71
C VAL A 59 4.77 23.74 6.34
N LEU A 60 3.85 23.46 5.42
CA LEU A 60 4.10 23.20 4.00
C LEU A 60 3.87 24.48 3.19
#